data_AF-A0A451CMH2-F1
#
_entry.id   AF-A0A451CMH2-F1
#
_cell.length_a   1.000
_cell.length_b   1.000
_cell.length_c   1.000
_cell.angle_alpha   90.00
_cell.angle_beta   90.00
_cell.angle_gamma   90.00
#
_symmetry.space_group_name_H-M   'P 1'
#
loop_
_entity.id
_entity.type
_entity.pdbx_description
1 polymer ?
#
loop_
_entity_poly.entity_id
_entity_poly.type
_entity_poly.pdbx_seq_one_letter_code
_entity_poly.pdbx_strand_id
1 'polypeptide(L)'
;MQTAHRASIEFSLTWKSEYANHRDRYFAEKIDFWRDIFPGTMKEKLSALQPGESAAESFGAGTLVPHHGNDKLIAFEQKAFDRTLQEGREITPAPGRFYPKGFAATALNCFRCNITPFRLVGMDDDTMVADINHPLARYPLNLEARYIHKLGAIEEHGGLCNHIAELVANQGPGMQIPSSGVKTGFYHPYPFQRMNEGDDALFYAMPRLIGHLDSTAMAQVQSIHARHLSPGMKILDLMSSCTSHLPEDPGDCFVTGLGMNAEELEANPALADFLVHDLNRDPVLPFDDAQYDAVICTASIEYLIRPIEVLSEAARVTKPGGKIIITFSDRWFPGKEIRPWSDMHHFERLGFVLDLYRKTGRFRDLNTESIRGLPRPFDDPHIRQTFTSDPIFAVWGDVGPA
;
A
#
# COMPACT_ATOMS: atom_id res chain seq x y z
N MET A 1 -25.83 10.04 -34.26
CA MET A 1 -25.51 9.35 -32.99
C MET A 1 -24.06 8.93 -33.05
N GLN A 2 -23.26 9.27 -32.04
CA GLN A 2 -21.82 9.04 -32.05
C GLN A 2 -21.51 7.88 -31.09
N THR A 3 -20.90 6.83 -31.61
CA THR A 3 -20.66 5.59 -30.86
C THR A 3 -19.39 5.75 -30.02
N ALA A 4 -19.52 5.68 -28.70
CA ALA A 4 -18.39 5.75 -27.80
C ALA A 4 -17.55 4.46 -27.88
N HIS A 5 -16.26 4.57 -28.18
CA HIS A 5 -15.31 3.46 -28.06
C HIS A 5 -14.79 3.42 -26.63
N ARG A 6 -15.06 2.31 -25.93
CA ARG A 6 -14.65 2.12 -24.54
C ARG A 6 -13.70 0.94 -24.39
N ALA A 7 -12.85 1.00 -23.38
CA ALA A 7 -11.95 -0.10 -23.04
C ALA A 7 -11.72 -0.16 -21.53
N SER A 8 -11.36 -1.37 -21.07
CA SER A 8 -10.72 -1.55 -19.78
C SER A 8 -9.22 -1.42 -19.96
N ILE A 9 -8.60 -0.52 -19.21
CA ILE A 9 -7.18 -0.19 -19.30
C ILE A 9 -6.57 -0.33 -17.92
N GLU A 10 -5.42 -0.99 -17.85
CA GLU A 10 -4.58 -0.97 -16.66
C GLU A 10 -3.49 0.08 -16.84
N PHE A 11 -3.48 1.10 -16.00
CA PHE A 11 -2.42 2.09 -15.96
C PHE A 11 -1.36 1.68 -14.95
N SER A 12 -0.09 1.75 -15.32
CA SER A 12 1.06 1.61 -14.43
C SER A 12 1.83 2.93 -14.39
N LEU A 13 1.79 3.62 -13.25
CA LEU A 13 2.59 4.81 -13.01
C LEU A 13 3.88 4.41 -12.27
N THR A 14 5.04 4.72 -12.83
CA THR A 14 6.34 4.41 -12.22
C THR A 14 7.19 5.66 -12.02
N TRP A 15 7.91 5.69 -10.90
CA TRP A 15 8.85 6.76 -10.56
C TRP A 15 9.92 6.24 -9.59
N LYS A 16 11.00 6.99 -9.47
CA LYS A 16 12.13 6.65 -8.58
C LYS A 16 12.36 7.79 -7.59
N SER A 17 12.43 7.46 -6.30
CA SER A 17 12.88 8.37 -5.27
C SER A 17 14.33 8.08 -4.88
N GLU A 18 14.88 8.86 -3.93
CA GLU A 18 16.16 8.56 -3.32
C GLU A 18 16.14 7.28 -2.44
N TYR A 19 14.95 6.77 -2.10
CA TYR A 19 14.80 5.65 -1.17
C TYR A 19 14.42 4.33 -1.84
N ALA A 20 13.64 4.37 -2.93
CA ALA A 20 13.08 3.18 -3.56
C ALA A 20 12.63 3.44 -5.01
N ASN A 21 12.40 2.35 -5.74
CA ASN A 21 11.63 2.39 -6.98
C ASN A 21 10.14 2.17 -6.67
N HIS A 22 9.26 2.91 -7.32
CA HIS A 22 7.85 2.90 -7.00
C HIS A 22 7.00 2.58 -8.24
N ARG A 23 5.92 1.83 -8.02
CA ARG A 23 4.90 1.52 -9.02
C ARG A 23 3.51 1.63 -8.41
N ASP A 24 2.59 2.34 -9.07
CA ASP A 24 1.16 2.28 -8.80
C ASP A 24 0.46 1.69 -10.02
N ARG A 25 -0.38 0.67 -9.80
CA ARG A 25 -1.22 0.05 -10.82
C ARG A 25 -2.68 0.39 -10.55
N TYR A 26 -3.32 1.02 -11.52
CA TYR A 26 -4.74 1.37 -11.46
C TYR A 26 -5.49 0.73 -12.61
N PHE A 27 -6.42 -0.16 -12.29
CA PHE A 27 -7.34 -0.72 -13.26
C PHE A 27 -8.53 0.23 -13.45
N ALA A 28 -8.66 0.78 -14.65
CA ALA A 28 -9.80 1.59 -15.05
C ALA A 28 -10.72 0.75 -15.94
N GLU A 29 -11.85 0.33 -15.40
CA GLU A 29 -12.78 -0.58 -16.10
C GLU A 29 -13.35 0.07 -17.37
N LYS A 30 -13.67 1.36 -17.34
CA LYS A 30 -14.45 2.06 -18.38
C LYS A 30 -13.78 3.36 -18.80
N ILE A 31 -12.72 3.26 -19.60
CA ILE A 31 -12.11 4.40 -20.28
C ILE A 31 -12.86 4.68 -21.58
N ASP A 32 -13.21 5.95 -21.81
CA ASP A 32 -13.87 6.43 -23.00
C ASP A 32 -12.93 7.32 -23.82
N PHE A 33 -12.54 6.85 -25.01
CA PHE A 33 -11.59 7.54 -25.86
C PHE A 33 -12.10 8.88 -26.41
N TRP A 34 -13.41 9.09 -26.43
CA TRP A 34 -14.01 10.34 -26.90
C TRP A 34 -14.17 11.36 -25.77
N ARG A 35 -14.61 10.94 -24.58
CA ARG A 35 -14.88 11.83 -23.43
C ARG A 35 -13.69 12.06 -22.51
N ASP A 36 -12.87 11.05 -22.27
CA ASP A 36 -11.81 11.16 -21.28
C ASP A 36 -10.66 12.04 -21.79
N ILE A 37 -10.04 12.75 -20.85
CA ILE A 37 -8.92 13.65 -21.10
C ILE A 37 -7.63 12.88 -20.82
N PHE A 38 -6.89 12.59 -21.89
CA PHE A 38 -5.63 11.85 -21.82
C PHE A 38 -4.44 12.82 -21.74
N PRO A 39 -3.40 12.47 -20.96
CA PRO A 39 -2.18 13.26 -20.92
C PRO A 39 -1.30 13.01 -22.15
N GLY A 40 -0.63 14.07 -22.62
CA GLY A 40 0.38 13.97 -23.68
C GLY A 40 -0.17 13.32 -24.95
N THR A 41 0.55 12.32 -25.48
CA THR A 41 0.15 11.57 -26.70
C THR A 41 -0.51 10.22 -26.41
N MET A 42 -0.97 10.01 -25.17
CA MET A 42 -1.48 8.71 -24.74
C MET A 42 -2.77 8.31 -25.46
N LYS A 43 -3.63 9.27 -25.84
CA LYS A 43 -4.86 8.96 -26.59
C LYS A 43 -4.54 8.36 -27.94
N GLU A 44 -3.63 8.98 -28.70
CA GLU A 44 -3.25 8.52 -30.03
C GLU A 44 -2.61 7.13 -29.95
N LYS A 45 -1.69 6.94 -29.00
CA LYS A 45 -1.02 5.65 -28.77
C LYS A 45 -2.02 4.54 -28.43
N LEU A 46 -2.88 4.77 -27.43
CA LEU A 46 -3.86 3.78 -26.97
C LEU A 46 -4.93 3.46 -28.03
N SER A 47 -5.31 4.44 -28.86
CA SER A 47 -6.30 4.22 -29.93
C SER A 47 -5.79 3.26 -31.02
N ALA A 48 -4.46 3.07 -31.13
CA ALA A 48 -3.84 2.16 -32.08
C ALA A 48 -3.65 0.73 -31.52
N LEU A 49 -3.83 0.53 -30.21
CA LEU A 49 -3.55 -0.75 -29.56
C LEU A 49 -4.66 -1.78 -29.74
N GLN A 50 -4.25 -3.05 -29.69
CA GLN A 50 -5.13 -4.21 -29.50
C GLN A 50 -5.08 -4.72 -28.05
N PRO A 51 -6.10 -5.48 -27.60
CA PRO A 51 -6.06 -6.16 -26.30
C PRO A 51 -4.77 -6.97 -26.10
N GLY A 52 -4.11 -6.75 -24.96
CA GLY A 52 -2.82 -7.34 -24.59
C GLY A 52 -1.62 -6.42 -24.86
N GLU A 53 -1.76 -5.43 -25.74
CA GLU A 53 -0.67 -4.50 -26.04
C GLU A 53 -0.59 -3.36 -25.02
N SER A 54 0.57 -2.71 -24.95
CA SER A 54 0.83 -1.61 -24.02
C SER A 54 1.52 -0.45 -24.72
N ALA A 55 1.27 0.76 -24.26
CA ALA A 55 2.00 1.95 -24.65
C ALA A 55 2.43 2.74 -23.42
N ALA A 56 3.57 3.42 -23.50
CA ALA A 56 4.08 4.24 -22.41
C ALA A 56 4.44 5.65 -22.86
N GLU A 57 4.44 6.57 -21.90
CA GLU A 57 4.92 7.93 -22.07
C GLU A 57 5.58 8.43 -20.79
N SER A 58 6.71 9.11 -20.97
CA SER A 58 7.45 9.74 -19.88
C SER A 58 7.12 11.22 -19.81
N PHE A 59 6.90 11.69 -18.59
CA PHE A 59 6.53 13.07 -18.27
C PHE A 59 7.59 13.66 -17.34
N GLY A 60 7.99 14.90 -17.61
CA GLY A 60 8.86 15.66 -16.71
C GLY A 60 8.19 15.92 -15.35
N ALA A 61 9.00 16.32 -14.37
CA ALA A 61 8.49 16.69 -13.04
C ALA A 61 7.47 17.83 -13.14
N GLY A 62 6.31 17.63 -12.54
CA GLY A 62 5.20 18.60 -12.57
C GLY A 62 4.50 18.74 -13.93
N THR A 63 4.77 17.84 -14.89
CA THR A 63 4.07 17.86 -16.19
C THR A 63 2.77 17.05 -16.16
N LEU A 64 2.79 15.83 -15.61
CA LEU A 64 1.59 14.97 -15.50
C LEU A 64 0.68 15.39 -14.34
N VAL A 65 1.27 15.95 -13.29
CA VAL A 65 0.58 16.43 -12.08
C VAL A 65 0.90 17.90 -11.87
N PRO A 66 0.09 18.69 -11.14
CA PRO A 66 0.37 20.09 -10.91
C PRO A 66 1.79 20.35 -10.38
N HIS A 67 2.47 21.35 -10.93
CA HIS A 67 3.83 21.73 -10.51
C HIS A 67 3.92 22.03 -9.01
N HIS A 68 5.11 21.75 -8.46
CA HIS A 68 5.44 22.11 -7.09
C HIS A 68 5.54 23.64 -6.96
N GLY A 69 4.98 24.21 -5.90
CA GLY A 69 5.03 25.63 -5.58
C GLY A 69 5.22 25.89 -4.09
N ASN A 70 5.98 26.94 -3.74
CA ASN A 70 6.14 27.36 -2.34
C ASN A 70 4.90 28.10 -1.82
N ASP A 71 4.11 28.68 -2.72
CA ASP A 71 2.78 29.25 -2.45
C ASP A 71 1.76 28.20 -1.96
N LYS A 72 2.08 26.90 -2.11
CA LYS A 72 1.31 25.77 -1.62
C LYS A 72 1.78 25.27 -0.24
N LEU A 73 2.66 26.03 0.42
CA LEU A 73 3.00 25.86 1.83
C LEU A 73 2.20 26.88 2.64
N ILE A 74 1.20 26.40 3.37
CA ILE A 74 0.24 27.24 4.08
C ILE A 74 0.56 27.16 5.57
N ALA A 75 1.01 28.28 6.15
CA ALA A 75 1.17 28.41 7.58
C ALA A 75 -0.17 28.78 8.24
N PHE A 76 -0.48 28.18 9.38
CA PHE A 76 -1.70 28.45 10.13
C PHE A 76 -1.50 28.20 11.63
N GLU A 77 -2.34 28.81 12.45
CA GLU A 77 -2.28 28.63 13.92
C GLU A 77 -2.71 27.21 14.31
N GLN A 78 -2.04 26.62 15.31
CA GLN A 78 -2.36 25.26 15.80
C GLN A 78 -3.84 25.05 16.10
N LYS A 79 -4.53 26.06 16.64
CA LYS A 79 -5.96 25.99 17.02
C LYS A 79 -6.90 25.79 15.82
N ALA A 80 -6.44 26.04 14.60
CA ALA A 80 -7.20 25.79 13.38
C ALA A 80 -7.13 24.32 12.93
N PHE A 81 -6.33 23.48 13.59
CA PHE A 81 -6.33 22.02 13.39
C PHE A 81 -7.36 21.36 14.32
N ASP A 82 -8.43 20.83 13.74
CA ASP A 82 -9.50 20.12 14.43
C ASP A 82 -9.08 18.68 14.79
N ARG A 83 -8.57 18.51 16.01
CA ARG A 83 -8.13 17.21 16.54
C ARG A 83 -9.27 16.21 16.78
N THR A 84 -10.52 16.67 16.73
CA THR A 84 -11.72 15.91 17.11
C THR A 84 -12.57 15.49 15.91
N LEU A 85 -12.11 15.79 14.70
CA LEU A 85 -12.87 15.54 13.48
C LEU A 85 -13.18 14.04 13.26
N GLN A 86 -12.32 13.15 13.76
CA GLN A 86 -12.55 11.72 13.72
C GLN A 86 -13.41 11.31 14.93
N GLU A 87 -14.61 10.78 14.66
CA GLU A 87 -15.56 10.42 15.72
C GLU A 87 -14.93 9.47 16.75
N GLY A 88 -15.07 9.83 18.03
CA GLY A 88 -14.65 8.98 19.15
C GLY A 88 -13.16 8.96 19.46
N ARG A 89 -12.30 9.73 18.76
CA ARG A 89 -10.86 9.77 19.03
C ARG A 89 -10.22 11.13 18.75
N GLU A 90 -9.40 11.62 19.68
CA GLU A 90 -8.55 12.79 19.45
C GLU A 90 -7.26 12.40 18.72
N ILE A 91 -6.96 13.07 17.61
CA ILE A 91 -5.72 12.87 16.85
C ILE A 91 -4.66 13.84 17.33
N THR A 92 -3.47 13.30 17.63
CA THR A 92 -2.27 14.12 17.85
C THR A 92 -1.58 14.38 16.50
N PRO A 93 -1.48 15.64 16.05
CA PRO A 93 -0.79 15.97 14.81
C PRO A 93 0.72 15.70 14.95
N ALA A 94 1.34 15.22 13.88
CA ALA A 94 2.77 14.94 13.84
C ALA A 94 3.38 15.33 12.49
N PRO A 95 4.54 16.03 12.48
CA PRO A 95 5.22 16.39 11.24
C PRO A 95 5.52 15.19 10.32
N GLY A 96 5.52 15.44 9.02
CA GLY A 96 5.66 14.47 7.92
C GLY A 96 4.40 13.65 7.61
N ARG A 97 3.39 13.65 8.49
CA ARG A 97 2.15 12.87 8.33
C ARG A 97 1.17 13.51 7.35
N PHE A 98 0.25 12.71 6.81
CA PHE A 98 -0.87 13.19 6.01
C PHE A 98 -2.17 13.27 6.82
N TYR A 99 -2.95 14.31 6.54
CA TYR A 99 -4.27 14.52 7.12
C TYR A 99 -5.24 15.00 6.04
N PRO A 100 -6.52 14.61 6.10
CA PRO A 100 -7.57 15.25 5.30
C PRO A 100 -7.58 16.76 5.50
N LYS A 101 -7.74 17.55 4.41
CA LYS A 101 -7.84 19.02 4.48
C LYS A 101 -8.96 19.49 5.41
N GLY A 102 -9.99 18.67 5.61
CA GLY A 102 -11.03 18.88 6.62
C GLY A 102 -10.50 19.19 8.03
N PHE A 103 -9.36 18.61 8.43
CA PHE A 103 -8.73 18.89 9.74
C PHE A 103 -8.28 20.34 9.87
N ALA A 104 -7.99 21.04 8.78
CA ALA A 104 -7.58 22.45 8.77
C ALA A 104 -8.49 23.28 7.87
N ALA A 105 -9.79 22.96 7.83
CA ALA A 105 -10.75 23.46 6.84
C ALA A 105 -10.77 25.00 6.71
N THR A 106 -10.77 25.72 7.84
CA THR A 106 -10.74 27.19 7.85
C THR A 106 -9.42 27.73 7.30
N ALA A 107 -8.28 27.16 7.71
CA ALA A 107 -6.96 27.59 7.26
C ALA A 107 -6.70 27.28 5.78
N LEU A 108 -7.24 26.17 5.28
CA LEU A 108 -7.07 25.69 3.91
C LEU A 108 -8.21 26.11 2.97
N ASN A 109 -9.12 26.98 3.44
CA ASN A 109 -10.27 27.49 2.71
C ASN A 109 -11.06 26.37 1.99
N CYS A 110 -11.44 25.33 2.75
CA CYS A 110 -12.20 24.21 2.22
C CYS A 110 -13.32 23.75 3.16
N PHE A 111 -14.13 22.80 2.70
CA PHE A 111 -15.17 22.19 3.52
C PHE A 111 -14.58 21.22 4.55
N ARG A 112 -15.24 21.10 5.72
CA ARG A 112 -14.84 20.21 6.82
C ARG A 112 -14.82 18.72 6.43
N CYS A 113 -15.65 18.31 5.47
CA CYS A 113 -15.68 16.95 4.93
C CYS A 113 -14.64 16.70 3.82
N ASN A 114 -13.73 17.64 3.54
CA ASN A 114 -12.76 17.46 2.46
C ASN A 114 -11.72 16.39 2.84
N ILE A 115 -11.83 15.23 2.21
CA ILE A 115 -10.96 14.07 2.42
C ILE A 115 -9.63 14.16 1.66
N THR A 116 -9.44 15.15 0.78
CA THR A 116 -8.19 15.32 0.04
C THR A 116 -7.07 15.54 1.06
N PRO A 117 -5.97 14.78 1.01
CA PRO A 117 -4.92 14.90 2.00
C PRO A 117 -4.05 16.15 1.77
N PHE A 118 -3.50 16.68 2.85
CA PHE A 118 -2.34 17.55 2.88
C PHE A 118 -1.27 16.94 3.79
N ARG A 119 -0.01 17.32 3.61
CA ARG A 119 1.07 16.88 4.50
C ARG A 119 1.37 17.96 5.54
N LEU A 120 1.44 17.62 6.81
CA LEU A 120 1.97 18.52 7.83
C LEU A 120 3.50 18.50 7.75
N VAL A 121 4.16 19.61 7.36
CA VAL A 121 5.63 19.66 7.16
C VAL A 121 6.37 20.47 8.22
N GLY A 122 5.65 21.27 9.00
CA GLY A 122 6.20 22.04 10.11
C GLY A 122 5.20 22.16 11.24
N MET A 123 5.71 22.18 12.47
CA MET A 123 4.93 22.38 13.69
C MET A 123 5.85 22.94 14.77
N ASP A 124 5.52 24.10 15.30
CA ASP A 124 6.09 24.69 16.52
C ASP A 124 4.95 24.98 17.51
N ASP A 125 5.22 25.61 18.66
CA ASP A 125 4.23 25.77 19.74
C ASP A 125 2.95 26.53 19.33
N ASP A 126 3.04 27.44 18.35
CA ASP A 126 1.93 28.31 17.95
C ASP A 126 1.42 28.01 16.53
N THR A 127 2.29 27.50 15.66
CA THR A 127 2.04 27.42 14.22
C THR A 127 2.27 26.02 13.64
N MET A 128 1.56 25.76 12.55
CA MET A 128 1.67 24.57 11.72
C MET A 128 1.85 24.97 10.26
N VAL A 129 2.52 24.14 9.48
CA VAL A 129 2.72 24.34 8.04
C VAL A 129 2.15 23.14 7.27
N ALA A 130 1.10 23.38 6.51
CA ALA A 130 0.52 22.42 5.58
C ALA A 130 1.19 22.54 4.21
N ASP A 131 1.68 21.44 3.68
CA ASP A 131 2.04 21.28 2.29
C ASP A 131 0.87 20.68 1.52
N ILE A 132 0.28 21.47 0.61
CA ILE A 132 -0.80 21.06 -0.28
C ILE A 132 -0.32 20.74 -1.70
N ASN A 133 0.99 20.64 -1.93
CA ASN A 133 1.53 20.18 -3.19
C ASN A 133 1.11 18.74 -3.51
N HIS A 134 1.05 18.42 -4.80
CA HIS A 134 0.89 17.03 -5.21
C HIS A 134 2.15 16.24 -4.79
N PRO A 135 2.06 15.08 -4.12
CA PRO A 135 3.23 14.34 -3.63
C PRO A 135 4.23 13.94 -4.73
N LEU A 136 3.73 13.71 -5.96
CA LEU A 136 4.54 13.42 -7.14
C LEU A 136 5.12 14.64 -7.87
N ALA A 137 4.83 15.88 -7.44
CA ALA A 137 5.15 17.08 -8.22
C ALA A 137 6.64 17.29 -8.53
N ARG A 138 7.53 16.65 -7.78
CA ARG A 138 8.99 16.76 -7.92
C ARG A 138 9.63 15.62 -8.71
N TYR A 139 8.86 14.61 -9.11
CA TYR A 139 9.41 13.41 -9.74
C TYR A 139 9.08 13.36 -11.23
N PRO A 140 10.06 13.03 -12.09
CA PRO A 140 9.76 12.51 -13.42
C PRO A 140 8.92 11.23 -13.29
N LEU A 141 7.89 11.11 -14.13
CA LEU A 141 6.92 10.02 -14.07
C LEU A 141 6.87 9.30 -15.40
N ASN A 142 6.78 7.97 -15.38
CA ASN A 142 6.47 7.19 -16.58
C ASN A 142 5.08 6.55 -16.40
N LEU A 143 4.18 6.83 -17.33
CA LEU A 143 2.84 6.26 -17.35
C LEU A 143 2.74 5.25 -18.50
N GLU A 144 2.57 3.99 -18.15
CA GLU A 144 2.25 2.92 -19.07
C GLU A 144 0.75 2.62 -19.00
N ALA A 145 0.14 2.31 -20.15
CA ALA A 145 -1.24 1.89 -20.25
C ALA A 145 -1.30 0.59 -21.05
N ARG A 146 -1.77 -0.47 -20.39
CA ARG A 146 -2.00 -1.79 -20.99
C ARG A 146 -3.47 -1.93 -21.36
N TYR A 147 -3.73 -2.22 -22.64
CA TYR A 147 -5.07 -2.43 -23.15
C TYR A 147 -5.56 -3.81 -22.71
N ILE A 148 -6.57 -3.89 -21.84
CA ILE A 148 -7.04 -5.17 -21.30
C ILE A 148 -8.16 -5.74 -22.17
N HIS A 149 -9.29 -5.04 -22.26
CA HIS A 149 -10.45 -5.51 -23.00
C HIS A 149 -11.12 -4.38 -23.76
N LYS A 150 -11.60 -4.67 -24.97
CA LYS A 150 -12.45 -3.74 -25.72
C LYS A 150 -13.86 -3.87 -25.19
N LEU A 151 -14.42 -2.76 -24.73
CA LEU A 151 -15.82 -2.70 -24.36
C LEU A 151 -16.64 -2.32 -25.60
N GLY A 152 -17.77 -2.99 -25.77
CA GLY A 152 -18.68 -2.74 -26.88
C GLY A 152 -19.10 -1.27 -26.95
N ALA A 153 -19.37 -0.81 -28.16
CA ALA A 153 -19.88 0.52 -28.39
C ALA A 153 -21.35 0.56 -27.95
N ILE A 154 -21.72 1.57 -27.16
CA ILE A 154 -23.09 1.73 -26.69
C ILE A 154 -23.62 3.12 -27.04
N GLU A 155 -24.91 3.21 -27.30
CA GLU A 155 -25.60 4.49 -27.37
C GLU A 155 -25.80 5.02 -25.96
N GLU A 156 -25.16 6.14 -25.62
CA GLU A 156 -25.30 6.80 -24.33
C GLU A 156 -25.79 8.25 -24.49
N HIS A 157 -26.61 8.67 -23.54
CA HIS A 157 -27.14 10.04 -23.41
C HIS A 157 -26.49 10.81 -22.24
N GLY A 158 -25.29 10.41 -21.79
CA GLY A 158 -24.54 11.00 -20.66
C GLY A 158 -23.41 10.08 -20.16
N GLY A 159 -22.56 10.54 -19.23
CA GLY A 159 -21.54 9.71 -18.56
C GLY A 159 -20.43 10.51 -17.86
N LEU A 160 -19.55 9.80 -17.13
CA LEU A 160 -18.39 10.40 -16.46
C LEU A 160 -17.32 10.80 -17.49
N CYS A 161 -16.66 11.93 -17.26
CA CYS A 161 -15.47 12.36 -17.98
C CYS A 161 -14.29 12.26 -17.00
N ASN A 162 -13.35 11.38 -17.28
CA ASN A 162 -12.17 11.18 -16.47
C ASN A 162 -11.02 12.03 -17.00
N HIS A 163 -10.35 12.76 -16.11
CA HIS A 163 -9.01 13.27 -16.39
C HIS A 163 -8.01 12.17 -16.01
N ILE A 164 -7.45 11.47 -17.00
CA ILE A 164 -6.67 10.25 -16.78
C ILE A 164 -5.48 10.50 -15.87
N ALA A 165 -4.80 11.64 -15.99
CA ALA A 165 -3.70 11.97 -15.10
C ALA A 165 -4.14 12.12 -13.63
N GLU A 166 -5.33 12.67 -13.38
CA GLU A 166 -5.86 12.78 -12.01
C GLU A 166 -6.31 11.42 -11.49
N LEU A 167 -6.96 10.61 -12.34
CA LEU A 167 -7.41 9.26 -12.02
C LEU A 167 -6.26 8.37 -11.51
N VAL A 168 -5.10 8.45 -12.16
CA VAL A 168 -3.95 7.59 -11.86
C VAL A 168 -2.99 8.18 -10.84
N ALA A 169 -2.93 9.51 -10.66
CA ALA A 169 -1.92 10.13 -9.79
C ALA A 169 -2.47 10.72 -8.49
N ASN A 170 -3.75 11.13 -8.44
CA ASN A 170 -4.32 11.72 -7.23
C ASN A 170 -4.64 10.66 -6.17
N GLN A 171 -4.88 11.13 -4.94
CA GLN A 171 -5.35 10.32 -3.80
C GLN A 171 -4.42 9.19 -3.36
N GLY A 172 -3.10 9.34 -3.53
CA GLY A 172 -2.17 8.39 -2.93
C GLY A 172 -0.74 8.36 -3.44
N PRO A 173 -0.51 8.13 -4.74
CA PRO A 173 0.83 7.98 -5.29
C PRO A 173 1.77 9.11 -4.87
N GLY A 174 2.95 8.73 -4.37
CA GLY A 174 3.98 9.63 -3.87
C GLY A 174 3.93 9.92 -2.37
N MET A 175 2.81 9.62 -1.68
CA MET A 175 2.71 9.82 -0.22
C MET A 175 3.62 8.90 0.59
N GLN A 176 4.02 7.77 0.01
CA GLN A 176 4.97 6.85 0.64
C GLN A 176 6.40 7.42 0.76
N ILE A 177 6.70 8.54 0.10
CA ILE A 177 8.03 9.18 0.14
C ILE A 177 8.03 10.25 1.23
N PRO A 178 8.93 10.22 2.23
CA PRO A 178 9.01 11.25 3.26
C PRO A 178 9.30 12.63 2.65
N SER A 179 8.87 13.69 3.34
CA SER A 179 9.19 15.05 2.87
C SER A 179 10.66 15.38 3.13
N SER A 180 11.27 16.10 2.20
CA SER A 180 12.69 16.48 2.32
C SER A 180 12.90 17.33 3.58
N GLY A 181 13.87 16.94 4.41
CA GLY A 181 14.21 17.64 5.65
C GLY A 181 13.23 17.47 6.81
N VAL A 182 12.15 16.69 6.64
CA VAL A 182 11.15 16.45 7.69
C VAL A 182 11.13 14.98 8.07
N LYS A 183 11.44 14.67 9.33
CA LYS A 183 11.30 13.31 9.87
C LYS A 183 9.82 13.02 10.12
N THR A 184 9.28 12.00 9.46
CA THR A 184 7.88 11.62 9.66
C THR A 184 7.66 11.04 11.06
N GLY A 185 6.72 11.62 11.80
CA GLY A 185 6.35 11.21 13.15
C GLY A 185 5.46 9.97 13.18
N PHE A 186 6.00 8.81 12.76
CA PHE A 186 5.28 7.53 12.84
C PHE A 186 5.34 6.88 14.22
N TYR A 187 6.46 7.02 14.94
CA TYR A 187 6.87 6.12 16.04
C TYR A 187 6.64 6.67 17.44
N HIS A 188 5.77 7.65 17.63
CA HIS A 188 5.48 8.14 18.98
C HIS A 188 4.04 7.83 19.37
N PRO A 189 3.80 7.09 20.48
CA PRO A 189 4.78 6.39 21.32
C PRO A 189 5.33 5.09 20.69
N TYR A 190 6.46 4.59 21.21
CA TYR A 190 7.07 3.29 20.83
C TYR A 190 7.51 2.51 22.08
N PRO A 191 7.28 1.18 22.19
CA PRO A 191 6.50 0.32 21.30
C PRO A 191 5.08 0.84 21.03
N PHE A 192 4.50 0.44 19.90
CA PHE A 192 3.18 0.93 19.54
C PHE A 192 2.11 0.44 20.51
N GLN A 193 1.18 1.33 20.80
CA GLN A 193 -0.04 1.00 21.54
C GLN A 193 -1.12 0.51 20.59
N ARG A 194 -2.08 -0.23 21.13
CA ARG A 194 -3.26 -0.73 20.40
C ARG A 194 -4.54 -0.26 21.07
N MET A 195 -5.68 -0.40 20.38
CA MET A 195 -6.98 -0.16 21.01
C MET A 195 -7.32 -1.26 22.02
N ASN A 196 -6.98 -2.50 21.70
CA ASN A 196 -7.09 -3.67 22.57
C ASN A 196 -5.70 -4.18 22.95
N GLU A 197 -5.26 -3.85 24.16
CA GLU A 197 -3.98 -4.31 24.74
C GLU A 197 -4.09 -5.65 25.49
N GLY A 198 -5.24 -6.33 25.43
CA GLY A 198 -5.40 -7.67 26.01
C GLY A 198 -4.39 -8.67 25.43
N ASP A 199 -4.22 -9.82 26.08
CA ASP A 199 -3.28 -10.86 25.66
C ASP A 199 -3.57 -11.34 24.22
N ASP A 200 -2.53 -11.41 23.39
CA ASP A 200 -2.64 -11.88 22.01
C ASP A 200 -2.91 -13.38 21.97
N ALA A 201 -2.32 -14.18 22.87
CA ALA A 201 -2.56 -15.61 22.95
C ALA A 201 -4.05 -15.93 23.19
N LEU A 202 -4.74 -15.12 24.00
CA LEU A 202 -6.18 -15.24 24.22
C LEU A 202 -7.00 -14.79 23.00
N PHE A 203 -6.58 -13.72 22.33
CA PHE A 203 -7.30 -13.19 21.17
C PHE A 203 -7.25 -14.12 19.95
N TYR A 204 -6.11 -14.78 19.74
CA TYR A 204 -5.86 -15.72 18.64
C TYR A 204 -6.13 -17.18 19.01
N ALA A 205 -6.63 -17.47 20.22
CA ALA A 205 -6.92 -18.84 20.66
C ALA A 205 -8.01 -19.53 19.83
N MET A 206 -9.04 -18.80 19.40
CA MET A 206 -10.07 -19.35 18.52
C MET A 206 -9.64 -19.25 17.05
N PRO A 207 -9.54 -20.37 16.31
CA PRO A 207 -9.10 -20.36 14.93
C PRO A 207 -10.11 -19.64 14.03
N ARG A 208 -9.59 -18.96 13.01
CA ARG A 208 -10.33 -18.23 11.98
C ARG A 208 -9.90 -18.73 10.62
N LEU A 209 -10.54 -19.80 10.16
CA LEU A 209 -10.29 -20.42 8.85
C LEU A 209 -10.96 -19.64 7.70
N ILE A 210 -10.82 -18.31 7.68
CA ILE A 210 -11.46 -17.41 6.71
C ILE A 210 -10.42 -16.43 6.16
N GLY A 211 -10.32 -16.31 4.84
CA GLY A 211 -9.51 -15.29 4.18
C GLY A 211 -10.11 -13.88 4.30
N HIS A 212 -9.26 -12.87 4.52
CA HIS A 212 -9.69 -11.47 4.71
C HIS A 212 -9.78 -10.63 3.44
N LEU A 213 -9.11 -11.09 2.39
CA LEU A 213 -9.04 -10.46 1.09
C LEU A 213 -10.01 -11.16 0.13
N ASP A 214 -10.65 -10.39 -0.75
CA ASP A 214 -11.37 -11.01 -1.86
C ASP A 214 -10.40 -11.75 -2.82
N SER A 215 -10.94 -12.69 -3.60
CA SER A 215 -10.10 -13.56 -4.45
C SER A 215 -9.34 -12.81 -5.55
N THR A 216 -9.83 -11.65 -6.02
CA THR A 216 -9.10 -10.80 -6.97
C THR A 216 -7.85 -10.20 -6.30
N ALA A 217 -7.99 -9.71 -5.07
CA ALA A 217 -6.88 -9.17 -4.28
C ALA A 217 -5.86 -10.27 -3.93
N MET A 218 -6.33 -11.45 -3.52
CA MET A 218 -5.48 -12.62 -3.26
C MET A 218 -4.64 -13.00 -4.49
N ALA A 219 -5.23 -13.00 -5.69
CA ALA A 219 -4.52 -13.31 -6.92
C ALA A 219 -3.39 -12.29 -7.21
N GLN A 220 -3.55 -11.02 -6.81
CA GLN A 220 -2.47 -10.04 -6.93
C GLN A 220 -1.34 -10.30 -5.94
N VAL A 221 -1.64 -10.71 -4.70
CA VAL A 221 -0.61 -11.14 -3.72
C VAL A 221 0.18 -12.33 -4.26
N GLN A 222 -0.51 -13.36 -4.77
CA GLN A 222 0.11 -14.52 -5.39
C GLN A 222 1.00 -14.13 -6.59
N SER A 223 0.55 -13.19 -7.43
CA SER A 223 1.35 -12.66 -8.54
C SER A 223 2.60 -11.93 -8.06
N ILE A 224 2.53 -11.17 -6.96
CA ILE A 224 3.71 -10.53 -6.35
C ILE A 224 4.69 -11.61 -5.87
N HIS A 225 4.21 -12.61 -5.12
CA HIS A 225 5.03 -13.73 -4.65
C HIS A 225 5.70 -14.48 -5.82
N ALA A 226 4.96 -14.80 -6.89
CA ALA A 226 5.48 -15.51 -8.06
C ALA A 226 6.64 -14.80 -8.77
N ARG A 227 6.72 -13.45 -8.70
CA ARG A 227 7.81 -12.67 -9.31
C ARG A 227 9.11 -12.69 -8.51
N HIS A 228 9.05 -13.11 -7.26
CA HIS A 228 10.17 -13.01 -6.32
C HIS A 228 10.61 -14.35 -5.74
N LEU A 229 9.73 -15.34 -5.75
CA LEU A 229 9.98 -16.68 -5.26
C LEU A 229 10.27 -17.61 -6.44
N SER A 230 11.05 -18.66 -6.20
CA SER A 230 11.40 -19.64 -7.22
C SER A 230 11.40 -21.05 -6.61
N PRO A 231 11.10 -22.09 -7.39
CA PRO A 231 11.11 -23.47 -6.91
C PRO A 231 12.41 -23.83 -6.18
N GLY A 232 12.29 -24.58 -5.08
CA GLY A 232 13.43 -25.01 -4.26
C GLY A 232 13.90 -24.01 -3.19
N MET A 233 13.29 -22.82 -3.10
CA MET A 233 13.59 -21.86 -2.03
C MET A 233 13.09 -22.33 -0.66
N LYS A 234 13.85 -22.00 0.40
CA LYS A 234 13.36 -22.01 1.78
C LYS A 234 12.68 -20.70 2.11
N ILE A 235 11.39 -20.74 2.41
CA ILE A 235 10.57 -19.56 2.67
C ILE A 235 10.08 -19.60 4.12
N LEU A 236 10.18 -18.46 4.81
CA LEU A 236 9.47 -18.24 6.05
C LEU A 236 8.21 -17.40 5.76
N ASP A 237 7.04 -17.97 6.01
CA ASP A 237 5.78 -17.24 6.06
C ASP A 237 5.59 -16.69 7.48
N LEU A 238 5.88 -15.40 7.63
CA LEU A 238 5.89 -14.70 8.90
C LEU A 238 4.51 -14.15 9.25
N MET A 239 4.02 -14.48 10.44
CA MET A 239 2.65 -14.24 10.89
C MET A 239 1.62 -15.01 10.05
N SER A 240 1.97 -16.26 9.71
CA SER A 240 1.14 -17.18 8.91
C SER A 240 -0.13 -17.62 9.65
N SER A 241 -1.08 -18.12 8.86
CA SER A 241 -2.37 -18.67 9.28
C SER A 241 -2.71 -19.84 8.35
N CYS A 242 -4.00 -20.08 8.02
CA CYS A 242 -4.45 -21.19 7.18
C CYS A 242 -4.17 -21.04 5.67
N THR A 243 -3.55 -19.94 5.24
CA THR A 243 -3.10 -19.74 3.87
C THR A 243 -1.87 -18.85 3.83
N SER A 244 -0.91 -19.21 2.97
CA SER A 244 0.34 -18.46 2.75
C SER A 244 0.28 -17.54 1.52
N HIS A 245 -0.87 -17.51 0.82
CA HIS A 245 -1.05 -16.75 -0.43
C HIS A 245 0.05 -16.99 -1.47
N LEU A 246 0.57 -18.21 -1.54
CA LEU A 246 1.52 -18.64 -2.57
C LEU A 246 0.79 -18.99 -3.87
N PRO A 247 1.49 -18.99 -5.02
CA PRO A 247 0.94 -19.50 -6.29
C PRO A 247 0.44 -20.94 -6.15
N GLU A 248 -0.50 -21.36 -6.99
CA GLU A 248 -1.09 -22.73 -6.94
C GLU A 248 -0.05 -23.84 -7.06
N ASP A 249 1.03 -23.61 -7.82
CA ASP A 249 2.19 -24.47 -7.90
C ASP A 249 3.44 -23.69 -7.45
N PRO A 250 3.77 -23.67 -6.16
CA PRO A 250 5.01 -23.06 -5.67
C PRO A 250 6.25 -23.91 -6.03
N GLY A 251 6.09 -25.04 -6.73
CA GLY A 251 7.14 -26.02 -6.97
C GLY A 251 7.65 -26.65 -5.68
N ASP A 252 8.92 -27.05 -5.67
CA ASP A 252 9.57 -27.69 -4.52
C ASP A 252 10.00 -26.70 -3.42
N CYS A 253 9.28 -25.59 -3.23
CA CYS A 253 9.57 -24.66 -2.13
C CYS A 253 9.34 -25.31 -0.77
N PHE A 254 10.24 -25.06 0.18
CA PHE A 254 10.07 -25.49 1.56
C PHE A 254 9.59 -24.31 2.40
N VAL A 255 8.31 -24.33 2.78
CA VAL A 255 7.68 -23.21 3.49
C VAL A 255 7.53 -23.55 4.96
N THR A 256 8.10 -22.72 5.83
CA THR A 256 7.87 -22.76 7.28
C THR A 256 6.92 -21.63 7.65
N GLY A 257 5.82 -21.93 8.33
CA GLY A 257 4.90 -20.92 8.84
C GLY A 257 5.21 -20.57 10.28
N LEU A 258 5.28 -19.28 10.62
CA LEU A 258 5.32 -18.82 12.01
C LEU A 258 4.05 -18.02 12.29
N GLY A 259 3.21 -18.49 13.20
CA GLY A 259 1.91 -17.87 13.48
C GLY A 259 1.49 -17.95 14.95
N MET A 260 0.24 -17.60 15.23
CA MET A 260 -0.31 -17.53 16.60
C MET A 260 -1.28 -18.67 16.94
N ASN A 261 -1.76 -19.41 15.95
CA ASN A 261 -2.77 -20.45 16.14
C ASN A 261 -2.32 -21.75 15.46
N ALA A 262 -2.15 -22.82 16.25
CA ALA A 262 -1.69 -24.11 15.75
C ALA A 262 -2.69 -24.75 14.75
N GLU A 263 -3.99 -24.67 15.01
CA GLU A 263 -5.02 -25.26 14.15
C GLU A 263 -5.09 -24.57 12.77
N GLU A 264 -4.89 -23.25 12.73
CA GLU A 264 -4.77 -22.51 11.47
C GLU A 264 -3.52 -22.94 10.69
N LEU A 265 -2.38 -23.06 11.36
CA LEU A 265 -1.13 -23.47 10.73
C LEU A 265 -1.18 -24.92 10.21
N GLU A 266 -1.76 -25.84 10.99
CA GLU A 266 -1.98 -27.23 10.57
C GLU A 266 -2.90 -27.35 9.36
N ALA A 267 -3.86 -26.43 9.23
CA ALA A 267 -4.78 -26.39 8.09
C ALA A 267 -4.18 -25.77 6.82
N ASN A 268 -2.98 -25.18 6.88
CA ASN A 268 -2.35 -24.52 5.75
C ASN A 268 -1.64 -25.52 4.83
N PRO A 269 -2.17 -25.80 3.62
CA PRO A 269 -1.64 -26.85 2.76
C PRO A 269 -0.27 -26.51 2.15
N ALA A 270 0.18 -25.25 2.26
CA ALA A 270 1.46 -24.83 1.71
C ALA A 270 2.64 -25.06 2.68
N LEU A 271 2.37 -25.28 3.97
CA LEU A 271 3.41 -25.39 4.98
C LEU A 271 4.00 -26.80 5.02
N ALA A 272 5.33 -26.86 4.95
CA ALA A 272 6.08 -28.09 5.20
C ALA A 272 6.39 -28.27 6.70
N ASP A 273 6.42 -27.17 7.45
CA ASP A 273 6.61 -27.13 8.90
C ASP A 273 6.00 -25.84 9.47
N PHE A 274 5.72 -25.80 10.77
CA PHE A 274 5.24 -24.57 11.41
C PHE A 274 5.67 -24.43 12.87
N LEU A 275 5.62 -23.18 13.35
CA LEU A 275 5.87 -22.83 14.73
C LEU A 275 4.86 -21.81 15.25
N VAL A 276 4.33 -22.05 16.45
CA VAL A 276 3.54 -21.05 17.18
C VAL A 276 4.48 -20.16 17.98
N HIS A 277 4.50 -18.86 17.68
CA HIS A 277 5.39 -17.90 18.33
C HIS A 277 4.78 -16.50 18.37
N ASP A 278 4.74 -15.89 19.56
CA ASP A 278 4.21 -14.55 19.78
C ASP A 278 5.29 -13.48 19.65
N LEU A 279 5.35 -12.84 18.48
CA LEU A 279 6.28 -11.76 18.15
C LEU A 279 6.07 -10.48 18.97
N ASN A 280 4.86 -10.25 19.48
CA ASN A 280 4.57 -9.11 20.34
C ASN A 280 5.01 -9.35 21.79
N ARG A 281 5.20 -10.62 22.19
CA ARG A 281 5.86 -11.00 23.45
C ARG A 281 7.37 -11.08 23.29
N ASP A 282 7.86 -11.82 22.30
CA ASP A 282 9.29 -11.99 22.02
C ASP A 282 9.57 -11.78 20.51
N PRO A 283 10.18 -10.65 20.12
CA PRO A 283 10.41 -10.36 18.71
C PRO A 283 11.56 -11.20 18.11
N VAL A 284 12.32 -11.96 18.91
CA VAL A 284 13.43 -12.80 18.44
C VAL A 284 12.89 -14.00 17.68
N LEU A 285 13.36 -14.19 16.45
CA LEU A 285 12.96 -15.35 15.65
C LEU A 285 13.78 -16.58 16.05
N PRO A 286 13.14 -17.73 16.39
CA PRO A 286 13.84 -18.94 16.85
C PRO A 286 14.42 -19.76 15.69
N PHE A 287 15.10 -19.08 14.77
CA PHE A 287 15.75 -19.65 13.59
C PHE A 287 17.20 -19.19 13.50
N ASP A 288 18.03 -19.97 12.82
CA ASP A 288 19.43 -19.65 12.61
C ASP A 288 19.60 -18.44 11.66
N ASP A 289 20.74 -17.78 11.77
CA ASP A 289 21.13 -16.72 10.83
C ASP A 289 21.17 -17.26 9.40
N ALA A 290 20.68 -16.48 8.44
CA ALA A 290 20.72 -16.82 7.01
C ALA A 290 20.12 -18.20 6.66
N GLN A 291 19.12 -18.66 7.40
CA GLN A 291 18.44 -19.94 7.17
C GLN A 291 17.54 -19.93 5.92
N TYR A 292 16.87 -18.80 5.65
CA TYR A 292 15.83 -18.68 4.62
C TYR A 292 16.31 -17.91 3.38
N ASP A 293 15.80 -18.29 2.21
CA ASP A 293 16.03 -17.58 0.94
C ASP A 293 15.10 -16.37 0.80
N ALA A 294 13.89 -16.45 1.38
CA ALA A 294 12.94 -15.35 1.42
C ALA A 294 12.06 -15.39 2.68
N VAL A 295 11.56 -14.22 3.07
CA VAL A 295 10.52 -14.06 4.08
C VAL A 295 9.33 -13.34 3.44
N ILE A 296 8.13 -13.87 3.64
CA ILE A 296 6.87 -13.22 3.26
C ILE A 296 6.07 -12.85 4.51
N CYS A 297 5.29 -11.78 4.46
CA CYS A 297 4.36 -11.37 5.51
C CYS A 297 3.15 -10.70 4.86
N THR A 298 2.00 -11.35 4.92
CA THR A 298 0.77 -10.89 4.27
C THR A 298 -0.29 -10.49 5.29
N ALA A 299 -0.82 -9.27 5.15
CA ALA A 299 -1.92 -8.71 5.94
C ALA A 299 -1.74 -8.87 7.47
N SER A 300 -0.51 -8.63 7.94
CA SER A 300 -0.16 -8.85 9.35
C SER A 300 0.74 -7.78 9.99
N ILE A 301 1.43 -6.96 9.19
CA ILE A 301 2.38 -5.95 9.68
C ILE A 301 1.71 -4.92 10.62
N GLU A 302 0.42 -4.67 10.42
CA GLU A 302 -0.40 -3.75 11.19
C GLU A 302 -0.62 -4.15 12.65
N TYR A 303 -0.32 -5.40 13.03
CA TYR A 303 -0.54 -5.91 14.39
C TYR A 303 0.73 -5.96 15.26
N LEU A 304 1.90 -5.63 14.70
CA LEU A 304 3.17 -5.66 15.42
C LEU A 304 3.40 -4.39 16.23
N ILE A 305 3.59 -4.54 17.54
CA ILE A 305 3.91 -3.40 18.42
C ILE A 305 5.39 -2.99 18.36
N ARG A 306 6.26 -3.90 17.90
CA ARG A 306 7.72 -3.73 17.73
C ARG A 306 8.19 -4.16 16.33
N PRO A 307 7.69 -3.53 15.25
CA PRO A 307 7.94 -4.00 13.90
C PRO A 307 9.37 -3.76 13.42
N ILE A 308 10.14 -2.86 14.05
CA ILE A 308 11.55 -2.62 13.67
C ILE A 308 12.39 -3.82 14.12
N GLU A 309 12.17 -4.31 15.33
CA GLU A 309 12.84 -5.46 15.91
C GLU A 309 12.49 -6.73 15.13
N VAL A 310 11.20 -6.97 14.86
CA VAL A 310 10.76 -8.13 14.08
C VAL A 310 11.32 -8.11 12.66
N LEU A 311 11.29 -6.95 11.97
CA LEU A 311 11.85 -6.86 10.61
C LEU A 311 13.39 -7.00 10.61
N SER A 312 14.06 -6.54 11.67
CA SER A 312 15.48 -6.77 11.88
C SER A 312 15.79 -8.27 12.04
N GLU A 313 14.99 -8.99 12.82
CA GLU A 313 15.13 -10.44 12.97
C GLU A 313 14.79 -11.20 11.69
N ALA A 314 13.76 -10.78 10.96
CA ALA A 314 13.45 -11.32 9.64
C ALA A 314 14.65 -11.16 8.68
N ALA A 315 15.33 -10.01 8.71
CA ALA A 315 16.57 -9.81 7.96
C ALA A 315 17.73 -10.68 8.46
N ARG A 316 17.83 -10.97 9.76
CA ARG A 316 18.88 -11.86 10.32
C ARG A 316 18.73 -13.29 9.80
N VAL A 317 17.51 -13.83 9.81
CA VAL A 317 17.24 -15.22 9.40
C VAL A 317 17.21 -15.39 7.88
N THR A 318 17.21 -14.29 7.12
CA THR A 318 17.25 -14.30 5.66
C THR A 318 18.69 -14.22 5.16
N LYS A 319 19.03 -15.01 4.15
CA LYS A 319 20.37 -14.97 3.53
C LYS A 319 20.67 -13.58 2.96
N PRO A 320 21.93 -13.13 2.95
CA PRO A 320 22.33 -11.96 2.17
C PRO A 320 21.91 -12.11 0.71
N GLY A 321 21.26 -11.10 0.16
CA GLY A 321 20.65 -11.12 -1.18
C GLY A 321 19.28 -11.80 -1.26
N GLY A 322 18.82 -12.45 -0.18
CA GLY A 322 17.46 -12.96 -0.04
C GLY A 322 16.45 -11.81 0.08
N LYS A 323 15.17 -12.13 -0.17
CA LYS A 323 14.10 -11.12 -0.26
C LYS A 323 13.20 -11.15 0.96
N ILE A 324 12.81 -9.97 1.45
CA ILE A 324 11.69 -9.83 2.37
C ILE A 324 10.58 -9.07 1.65
N ILE A 325 9.37 -9.63 1.69
CA ILE A 325 8.20 -9.13 0.98
C ILE A 325 7.08 -8.95 2.00
N ILE A 326 6.69 -7.70 2.23
CA ILE A 326 5.54 -7.35 3.09
C ILE A 326 4.42 -6.87 2.18
N THR A 327 3.27 -7.55 2.26
CA THR A 327 2.04 -7.19 1.54
C THR A 327 0.92 -6.92 2.52
N PHE A 328 0.09 -5.92 2.27
CA PHE A 328 -1.08 -5.61 3.10
C PHE A 328 -2.18 -4.96 2.27
N SER A 329 -3.35 -4.78 2.88
CA SER A 329 -4.52 -4.14 2.27
C SER A 329 -5.13 -3.11 3.23
N ASP A 330 -6.24 -2.50 2.81
CA ASP A 330 -7.09 -1.65 3.66
C ASP A 330 -8.11 -2.46 4.49
N ARG A 331 -8.00 -3.79 4.46
CA ARG A 331 -8.76 -4.70 5.31
C ARG A 331 -7.90 -5.14 6.49
N TRP A 332 -8.37 -4.89 7.71
CA TRP A 332 -7.76 -5.40 8.95
C TRP A 332 -8.84 -5.69 9.98
N PHE A 333 -8.48 -6.41 11.05
CA PHE A 333 -9.37 -6.66 12.17
C PHE A 333 -9.32 -5.51 13.17
N PRO A 334 -10.44 -4.81 13.42
CA PRO A 334 -10.47 -3.72 14.38
C PRO A 334 -10.14 -4.20 15.80
N GLY A 335 -9.33 -3.40 16.49
CA GLY A 335 -8.98 -3.56 17.90
C GLY A 335 -7.52 -3.93 18.12
N LYS A 336 -6.92 -4.76 17.26
CA LYS A 336 -5.54 -5.26 17.45
C LYS A 336 -4.51 -4.57 16.56
N GLU A 337 -4.93 -3.74 15.62
CA GLU A 337 -4.02 -2.91 14.86
C GLU A 337 -3.32 -1.89 15.76
N ILE A 338 -2.08 -1.56 15.42
CA ILE A 338 -1.36 -0.46 16.06
C ILE A 338 -2.12 0.85 15.87
N ARG A 339 -2.19 1.66 16.92
CA ARG A 339 -2.90 2.95 16.93
C ARG A 339 -2.64 3.85 15.72
N PRO A 340 -1.40 4.03 15.23
CA PRO A 340 -1.19 4.89 14.07
C PRO A 340 -1.78 4.32 12.79
N TRP A 341 -2.00 2.99 12.66
CA TRP A 341 -2.44 2.35 11.42
C TRP A 341 -3.78 2.87 10.90
N SER A 342 -4.77 2.95 11.79
CA SER A 342 -6.12 3.44 11.48
C SER A 342 -6.14 4.95 11.18
N ASP A 343 -5.14 5.70 11.68
CA ASP A 343 -5.02 7.14 11.47
C ASP A 343 -4.25 7.49 10.18
N MET A 344 -3.59 6.52 9.53
CA MET A 344 -2.86 6.79 8.28
C MET A 344 -3.75 6.69 7.05
N HIS A 345 -3.43 7.53 6.08
CA HIS A 345 -3.86 7.30 4.71
C HIS A 345 -3.25 5.98 4.18
N HIS A 346 -3.97 5.21 3.36
CA HIS A 346 -3.49 3.95 2.76
C HIS A 346 -2.08 4.03 2.13
N PHE A 347 -1.77 5.05 1.31
CA PHE A 347 -0.41 5.24 0.77
C PHE A 347 0.61 5.76 1.81
N GLU A 348 0.15 6.34 2.91
CA GLU A 348 1.02 6.66 4.04
C GLU A 348 1.38 5.39 4.83
N ARG A 349 0.49 4.38 4.92
CA ARG A 349 0.82 3.04 5.45
C ARG A 349 1.94 2.41 4.63
N LEU A 350 1.88 2.54 3.30
CA LEU A 350 2.96 2.10 2.41
C LEU A 350 4.28 2.82 2.71
N GLY A 351 4.23 4.12 2.98
CA GLY A 351 5.38 4.90 3.44
C GLY A 351 5.91 4.48 4.81
N PHE A 352 5.02 4.15 5.74
CA PHE A 352 5.38 3.62 7.06
C PHE A 352 6.11 2.29 6.94
N VAL A 353 5.57 1.33 6.18
CA VAL A 353 6.22 0.04 5.95
C VAL A 353 7.57 0.22 5.27
N LEU A 354 7.67 1.08 4.25
CA LEU A 354 8.96 1.42 3.62
C LEU A 354 9.95 2.03 4.63
N ASP A 355 9.48 2.86 5.56
CA ASP A 355 10.32 3.46 6.60
C ASP A 355 10.84 2.41 7.60
N LEU A 356 10.09 1.33 7.87
CA LEU A 356 10.58 0.20 8.67
C LEU A 356 11.83 -0.42 8.02
N TYR A 357 11.78 -0.74 6.72
CA TYR A 357 12.93 -1.27 5.98
C TYR A 357 14.13 -0.32 6.10
N ARG A 358 13.91 0.99 5.88
CA ARG A 358 14.97 2.00 5.97
C ARG A 358 15.56 2.10 7.38
N LYS A 359 14.73 2.01 8.42
CA LYS A 359 15.18 2.11 9.81
C LYS A 359 16.02 0.94 10.29
N THR A 360 15.77 -0.27 9.77
CA THR A 360 16.64 -1.41 10.10
C THR A 360 18.06 -1.22 9.55
N GLY A 361 18.22 -0.46 8.45
CA GLY A 361 19.49 -0.29 7.76
C GLY A 361 20.03 -1.57 7.10
N ARG A 362 19.21 -2.63 7.00
CA ARG A 362 19.63 -3.96 6.51
C ARG A 362 19.26 -4.26 5.07
N PHE A 363 18.63 -3.33 4.35
CA PHE A 363 18.08 -3.60 3.02
C PHE A 363 18.66 -2.70 1.93
N ARG A 364 18.69 -3.25 0.72
CA ARG A 364 19.02 -2.55 -0.53
C ARG A 364 17.92 -2.81 -1.55
N ASP A 365 17.98 -2.08 -2.66
CA ASP A 365 17.06 -2.23 -3.79
C ASP A 365 15.59 -2.24 -3.37
N LEU A 366 15.22 -1.27 -2.53
CA LEU A 366 13.86 -1.15 -2.01
C LEU A 366 12.87 -0.79 -3.12
N ASN A 367 11.70 -1.42 -3.06
CA ASN A 367 10.61 -1.18 -3.99
C ASN A 367 9.28 -1.06 -3.26
N THR A 368 8.36 -0.31 -3.85
CA THR A 368 6.96 -0.29 -3.42
C THR A 368 6.03 -0.49 -4.60
N GLU A 369 4.98 -1.29 -4.42
CA GLU A 369 3.89 -1.42 -5.40
C GLU A 369 2.53 -1.23 -4.73
N SER A 370 1.63 -0.53 -5.40
CA SER A 370 0.21 -0.49 -5.08
C SER A 370 -0.61 -0.98 -6.28
N ILE A 371 -1.68 -1.72 -6.02
CA ILE A 371 -2.58 -2.28 -7.03
C ILE A 371 -4.02 -1.97 -6.59
N ARG A 372 -4.76 -1.24 -7.41
CA ARG A 372 -6.08 -0.70 -7.06
C ARG A 372 -7.01 -0.61 -8.27
N GLY A 373 -8.31 -0.49 -8.00
CA GLY A 373 -9.35 -0.30 -9.03
C GLY A 373 -9.84 -1.58 -9.69
N LEU A 374 -9.29 -2.75 -9.34
CA LEU A 374 -9.73 -4.04 -9.88
C LEU A 374 -11.19 -4.35 -9.47
N PRO A 375 -11.95 -5.09 -10.29
CA PRO A 375 -13.31 -5.46 -9.95
C PRO A 375 -13.34 -6.51 -8.83
N ARG A 376 -14.24 -6.33 -7.87
CA ARG A 376 -14.53 -7.32 -6.83
C ARG A 376 -15.26 -8.53 -7.45
N PRO A 377 -14.94 -9.77 -7.04
CA PRO A 377 -15.70 -10.96 -7.44
C PRO A 377 -17.19 -10.85 -7.09
N PHE A 378 -18.07 -11.30 -7.98
CA PHE A 378 -19.52 -11.20 -7.78
C PHE A 378 -20.06 -12.07 -6.63
N ASP A 379 -19.33 -13.12 -6.27
CA ASP A 379 -19.63 -14.04 -5.18
C ASP A 379 -19.03 -13.59 -3.83
N ASP A 380 -18.25 -12.51 -3.80
CA ASP A 380 -17.70 -11.98 -2.55
C ASP A 380 -18.80 -11.40 -1.65
N PRO A 381 -18.80 -11.69 -0.33
CA PRO A 381 -19.81 -11.19 0.61
C PRO A 381 -19.97 -9.66 0.65
N HIS A 382 -18.92 -8.90 0.30
CA HIS A 382 -18.91 -7.44 0.35
C HIS A 382 -19.23 -6.79 -1.00
N ILE A 383 -19.59 -7.54 -2.05
CA ILE A 383 -19.94 -6.98 -3.37
C ILE A 383 -21.06 -5.94 -3.32
N ARG A 384 -21.95 -6.03 -2.33
CA ARG A 384 -23.04 -5.05 -2.11
C ARG A 384 -22.57 -3.75 -1.46
N GLN A 385 -21.38 -3.73 -0.86
CA GLN A 385 -20.79 -2.57 -0.20
C GLN A 385 -19.86 -1.82 -1.15
N THR A 386 -19.10 -2.54 -1.98
CA THR A 386 -18.20 -1.97 -2.98
C THR A 386 -18.03 -2.92 -4.15
N PHE A 387 -17.98 -2.37 -5.37
CA PHE A 387 -17.66 -3.11 -6.60
C PHE A 387 -16.16 -3.22 -6.88
N THR A 388 -15.33 -2.53 -6.09
CA THR A 388 -13.88 -2.56 -6.21
C THR A 388 -13.30 -3.57 -5.25
N SER A 389 -12.39 -4.38 -5.77
CA SER A 389 -11.58 -5.33 -5.02
C SER A 389 -10.71 -4.60 -4.00
N ASP A 390 -10.36 -5.29 -2.92
CA ASP A 390 -9.46 -4.81 -1.89
C ASP A 390 -8.12 -4.39 -2.53
N PRO A 391 -7.62 -3.15 -2.29
CA PRO A 391 -6.35 -2.73 -2.84
C PRO A 391 -5.21 -3.51 -2.18
N ILE A 392 -4.14 -3.76 -2.94
CA ILE A 392 -2.94 -4.42 -2.44
C ILE A 392 -1.79 -3.43 -2.42
N PHE A 393 -1.06 -3.41 -1.32
CA PHE A 393 0.16 -2.64 -1.12
C PHE A 393 1.30 -3.60 -0.81
N ALA A 394 2.47 -3.36 -1.38
CA ALA A 394 3.63 -4.21 -1.21
C ALA A 394 4.90 -3.38 -1.05
N VAL A 395 5.77 -3.83 -0.15
CA VAL A 395 7.15 -3.35 0.01
C VAL A 395 8.06 -4.56 0.01
N TRP A 396 9.14 -4.49 -0.76
CA TRP A 396 10.18 -5.51 -0.72
C TRP A 396 11.56 -4.92 -0.91
N GLY A 397 12.57 -5.67 -0.47
CA GLY A 397 13.98 -5.33 -0.62
C GLY A 397 14.87 -6.55 -0.46
N ASP A 398 16.11 -6.38 -0.88
CA ASP A 398 17.15 -7.40 -0.77
C ASP A 398 17.91 -7.20 0.53
N VAL A 399 18.11 -8.27 1.29
CA VAL A 399 18.91 -8.22 2.51
C VAL A 399 20.36 -7.92 2.14
N GLY A 400 20.93 -6.90 2.80
CA GLY A 400 22.31 -6.48 2.64
C GLY A 400 23.31 -7.54 3.10
N PRO A 401 24.61 -7.36 2.81
CA PRO A 401 25.62 -8.16 3.48
C PRO A 401 25.61 -7.80 4.97
N ALA A 402 25.87 -8.81 5.82
CA ALA A 402 25.96 -8.64 7.28
C ALA A 402 27.08 -7.67 7.70
#